data_AF-A0A966KDJ4-F1
#
_entry.id   AF-A0A966KDJ4-F1
#
_cell.length_a   1.000
_cell.length_b   1.000
_cell.length_c   1.000
_cell.angle_alpha   90.00
_cell.angle_beta   90.00
_cell.angle_gamma   90.00
#
_symmetry.space_group_name_H-M   'P 1'
#
loop_
_entity.id
_entity.type
_entity.pdbx_description
1 polymer ?
#
loop_
_entity_poly.entity_id
_entity_poly.type
_entity_poly.pdbx_seq_one_letter_code
_entity_poly.pdbx_strand_id
1 'polypeptide(L)'
;TATDWMEDIMLRTTSAENYDRWVSNDLAFNSPEVINAMELYGKFSRNDDYVAGGAASVATTSFGDAPKGLFTSPPSCMMHRQASFITGFFPDKGEEVARGEADAFYFPPFASGNLGNPVLGAGTLYTMAKDSPATRGFFKYLQEASAHEAWMQQGVFLTAHKGADLSAYATPLLRKQGEILANATTFRFDASDLMPGAIGAGAFWSEMTAFANGQDANTTADNIQAAWDAIK
;
A
#
# COMPACT_ATOMS: atom_id res chain seq x y z
N THR A 1 -4.94 -2.69 3.30
CA THR A 1 -5.36 -3.90 4.04
C THR A 1 -4.40 -4.13 5.21
N ALA A 2 -4.51 -5.21 5.99
CA ALA A 2 -3.59 -5.45 7.12
C ALA A 2 -2.14 -5.74 6.66
N THR A 3 -1.96 -6.41 5.51
CA THR A 3 -0.64 -6.64 4.91
C THR A 3 -0.01 -5.31 4.48
N ASP A 4 -0.74 -4.45 3.77
CA ASP A 4 -0.20 -3.15 3.36
C ASP A 4 0.19 -2.26 4.57
N TRP A 5 -0.51 -2.39 5.71
CA TRP A 5 -0.16 -1.70 6.94
C TRP A 5 1.16 -2.21 7.51
N MET A 6 1.33 -3.53 7.58
CA MET A 6 2.58 -4.16 8.00
C MET A 6 3.75 -3.68 7.16
N GLU A 7 3.56 -3.61 5.85
CA GLU A 7 4.60 -3.21 4.91
C GLU A 7 5.03 -1.76 5.06
N ASP A 8 4.07 -0.84 5.19
CA ASP A 8 4.38 0.57 5.44
C ASP A 8 5.06 0.78 6.80
N ILE A 9 4.61 0.05 7.82
CA ILE A 9 5.21 0.10 9.16
C ILE A 9 6.63 -0.47 9.16
N MET A 10 6.88 -1.59 8.46
CA MET A 10 8.22 -2.15 8.30
C MET A 10 9.17 -1.12 7.68
N LEU A 11 8.76 -0.43 6.62
CA LEU A 11 9.55 0.64 6.00
C LEU A 11 9.84 1.83 6.93
N ARG A 12 9.06 1.99 8.01
CA ARG A 12 9.20 3.08 8.99
C ARG A 12 9.82 2.66 10.31
N THR A 13 10.02 1.37 10.54
CA THR A 13 10.54 0.84 11.80
C THR A 13 11.83 0.05 11.63
N THR A 14 12.16 -0.34 10.40
CA THR A 14 13.40 -1.05 10.07
C THR A 14 13.99 -0.57 8.74
N SER A 15 15.19 -1.03 8.40
CA SER A 15 15.87 -0.64 7.15
C SER A 15 15.17 -1.22 5.92
N ALA A 16 15.36 -0.57 4.76
CA ALA A 16 14.89 -1.12 3.48
C ALA A 16 15.52 -2.48 3.16
N GLU A 17 16.75 -2.74 3.62
CA GLU A 17 17.41 -4.04 3.51
C GLU A 17 16.71 -5.11 4.34
N ASN A 18 16.27 -4.80 5.56
CA ASN A 18 15.49 -5.72 6.38
C ASN A 18 14.10 -5.98 5.76
N TYR A 19 13.49 -4.98 5.12
CA TYR A 19 12.28 -5.17 4.32
C TYR A 19 12.53 -6.17 3.17
N ASP A 20 13.60 -5.99 2.40
CA ASP A 20 13.93 -6.88 1.28
C ASP A 20 14.20 -8.32 1.75
N ARG A 21 14.93 -8.47 2.86
CA ARG A 21 15.18 -9.78 3.49
C ARG A 21 13.90 -10.40 4.03
N TRP A 22 12.94 -9.61 4.50
CA TRP A 22 11.64 -10.13 4.93
C TRP A 22 10.83 -10.65 3.74
N VAL A 23 10.82 -9.91 2.63
CA VAL A 23 10.16 -10.33 1.38
C VAL A 23 10.75 -11.63 0.83
N SER A 24 12.07 -11.83 0.90
CA SER A 24 12.73 -13.08 0.49
C SER A 24 12.67 -14.20 1.55
N ASN A 25 12.18 -13.90 2.75
CA ASN A 25 12.25 -14.74 3.95
C ASN A 25 13.68 -15.10 4.43
N ASP A 26 14.69 -14.29 4.07
CA ASP A 26 16.01 -14.26 4.73
C ASP A 26 15.97 -13.57 6.11
N LEU A 27 14.88 -12.86 6.39
CA LEU A 27 14.47 -12.37 7.69
C LEU A 27 13.07 -12.95 7.97
N ALA A 28 12.99 -13.78 9.01
CA ALA A 28 11.80 -14.56 9.32
C ALA A 28 10.62 -13.68 9.75
N PHE A 29 9.39 -14.17 9.55
CA PHE A 29 8.18 -13.48 10.00
C PHE A 29 8.12 -13.32 11.52
N ASN A 30 8.74 -14.22 12.29
CA ASN A 30 8.86 -14.15 13.74
C ASN A 30 10.15 -13.45 14.23
N SER A 31 10.82 -12.71 13.35
CA SER A 31 11.92 -11.83 13.76
C SER A 31 11.43 -10.66 14.63
N PRO A 32 12.29 -10.11 15.51
CA PRO A 32 11.94 -8.97 16.34
C PRO A 32 11.43 -7.75 15.56
N GLU A 33 11.97 -7.51 14.35
CA GLU A 33 11.57 -6.41 13.47
C GLU A 33 10.10 -6.54 13.03
N VAL A 34 9.71 -7.73 12.57
CA VAL A 34 8.35 -7.99 12.07
C VAL A 34 7.35 -8.03 13.22
N ILE A 35 7.72 -8.62 14.37
CA ILE A 35 6.89 -8.60 15.58
C ILE A 35 6.66 -7.16 16.05
N ASN A 36 7.70 -6.32 16.06
CA ASN A 36 7.55 -4.91 16.43
C ASN A 36 6.60 -4.16 15.48
N ALA A 37 6.67 -4.43 14.17
CA ALA A 37 5.73 -3.84 13.21
C ALA A 37 4.29 -4.30 13.46
N MET A 38 4.09 -5.58 13.78
CA MET A 38 2.76 -6.16 14.05
C MET A 38 2.14 -5.61 15.33
N GLU A 39 2.93 -5.52 16.40
CA GLU A 39 2.49 -4.91 17.67
C GLU A 39 2.15 -3.43 17.49
N LEU A 40 2.94 -2.69 16.68
CA LEU A 40 2.65 -1.30 16.37
C LEU A 40 1.35 -1.17 15.57
N TYR A 41 1.10 -2.03 14.58
CA TYR A 41 -0.18 -2.06 13.88
C TYR A 41 -1.34 -2.33 14.86
N GLY A 42 -1.16 -3.30 15.76
CA GLY A 42 -2.15 -3.66 16.79
C GLY A 42 -2.57 -2.48 17.68
N LYS A 43 -1.65 -1.56 17.99
CA LYS A 43 -1.98 -0.34 18.77
C LYS A 43 -3.04 0.55 18.11
N PHE A 44 -3.15 0.50 16.78
CA PHE A 44 -4.15 1.26 16.03
C PHE A 44 -5.36 0.40 15.67
N SER A 45 -5.14 -0.78 15.10
CA SER A 45 -6.21 -1.63 14.58
C SER A 45 -7.04 -2.30 15.66
N ARG A 46 -6.49 -2.50 16.86
CA ARG A 46 -7.17 -3.15 17.99
C ARG A 46 -7.61 -2.15 19.07
N ASN A 47 -7.67 -0.87 18.72
CA ASN A 47 -8.15 0.19 19.60
C ASN A 47 -9.52 0.68 19.12
N ASP A 48 -10.56 0.45 19.92
CA ASP A 48 -11.94 0.83 19.60
C ASP A 48 -12.12 2.35 19.37
N ASP A 49 -11.27 3.18 19.99
CA ASP A 49 -11.33 4.64 19.83
C ASP A 49 -10.69 5.11 18.52
N TYR A 50 -9.85 4.29 17.88
CA TYR A 50 -9.07 4.68 16.69
C TYR A 50 -9.67 4.15 15.39
N VAL A 51 -10.67 3.27 15.46
CA VAL A 51 -11.28 2.61 14.30
C VAL A 51 -12.78 2.92 14.23
N ALA A 52 -13.25 3.37 13.06
CA ALA A 52 -14.67 3.53 12.82
C ALA A 52 -15.41 2.18 12.97
N GLY A 53 -16.38 2.12 13.88
CA GLY A 53 -17.10 0.88 14.20
C GLY A 53 -16.37 -0.06 15.17
N GLY A 54 -15.27 0.40 15.79
CA GLY A 54 -14.48 -0.37 16.75
C GLY A 54 -13.49 -1.34 16.11
N ALA A 55 -12.61 -1.92 16.91
CA ALA A 55 -11.56 -2.85 16.47
C ALA A 55 -12.13 -4.07 15.72
N ALA A 56 -13.30 -4.56 16.14
CA ALA A 56 -13.97 -5.69 15.51
C ALA A 56 -14.37 -5.42 14.05
N SER A 57 -14.49 -4.15 13.63
CA SER A 57 -14.83 -3.82 12.24
C SER A 57 -13.67 -4.07 11.27
N VAL A 58 -12.41 -3.99 11.74
CA VAL A 58 -11.20 -4.05 10.90
C VAL A 58 -11.16 -5.30 10.01
N ALA A 59 -11.55 -6.46 10.54
CA ALA A 59 -11.52 -7.72 9.80
C ALA A 59 -12.72 -7.93 8.87
N THR A 60 -13.77 -7.11 8.99
CA THR A 60 -15.07 -7.34 8.32
C THR A 60 -15.45 -6.25 7.32
N THR A 61 -14.88 -5.04 7.45
CA THR A 61 -15.15 -3.93 6.54
C THR A 61 -14.32 -4.08 5.26
N SER A 62 -15.00 -4.15 4.12
CA SER A 62 -14.35 -4.13 2.80
C SER A 62 -13.48 -2.88 2.65
N PHE A 63 -12.31 -3.01 2.01
CA PHE A 63 -11.43 -1.86 1.76
C PHE A 63 -12.13 -0.74 0.96
N GLY A 64 -13.08 -1.09 0.08
CA GLY A 64 -13.84 -0.13 -0.71
C GLY A 64 -14.97 0.57 0.08
N ASP A 65 -15.39 -0.01 1.20
CA ASP A 65 -16.37 0.61 2.10
C ASP A 65 -15.69 1.45 3.19
N ALA A 66 -14.47 1.09 3.58
CA ALA A 66 -13.69 1.77 4.61
C ALA A 66 -13.58 3.30 4.46
N PRO A 67 -13.38 3.90 3.27
CA PRO A 67 -13.29 5.36 3.14
C PRO A 67 -14.64 6.08 3.27
N LYS A 68 -15.78 5.39 3.16
CA LYS A 68 -17.11 6.05 3.21
C LYS A 68 -17.37 6.74 4.54
N GLY A 69 -16.71 6.27 5.60
CA GLY A 69 -16.79 6.86 6.92
C GLY A 69 -16.31 8.32 7.01
N LEU A 70 -15.47 8.76 6.06
CA LEU A 70 -15.00 10.15 5.94
C LEU A 70 -16.13 11.13 5.57
N PHE A 71 -17.19 10.61 4.91
CA PHE A 71 -18.24 11.41 4.27
C PHE A 71 -19.60 11.27 4.95
N THR A 72 -19.66 10.61 6.11
CA THR A 72 -20.89 10.59 6.93
C THR A 72 -21.09 11.93 7.65
N SER A 73 -22.31 12.20 8.14
CA SER A 73 -22.61 13.38 8.95
C SER A 73 -23.21 12.97 10.30
N PRO A 74 -22.46 13.06 11.42
CA PRO A 74 -21.05 13.46 11.51
C PRO A 74 -20.10 12.42 10.88
N PRO A 75 -18.85 12.80 10.51
CA PRO A 75 -17.85 11.85 10.03
C PRO A 75 -17.55 10.78 11.07
N SER A 76 -17.57 9.51 10.66
CA SER A 76 -17.27 8.37 11.54
C SER A 76 -15.77 8.13 11.71
N CYS A 77 -14.95 8.62 10.78
CA CYS A 77 -13.50 8.71 10.88
C CYS A 77 -13.00 9.99 10.21
N MET A 78 -11.79 10.42 10.58
CA MET A 78 -11.16 11.63 10.03
C MET A 78 -10.02 11.34 9.05
N MET A 79 -9.50 10.11 9.05
CA MET A 79 -8.38 9.69 8.20
C MET A 79 -8.59 8.25 7.74
N HIS A 80 -8.10 7.96 6.54
CA HIS A 80 -8.07 6.61 5.98
C HIS A 80 -6.71 6.42 5.29
N ARG A 81 -6.05 5.28 5.53
CA ARG A 81 -4.78 4.94 4.90
C ARG A 81 -5.04 3.94 3.77
N GLN A 82 -4.74 4.34 2.55
CA GLN A 82 -4.83 3.49 1.36
C GLN A 82 -4.02 4.09 0.19
N ALA A 83 -3.75 3.28 -0.83
CA ALA A 83 -3.14 3.70 -2.09
C ALA A 83 -4.00 4.73 -2.86
N SER A 84 -3.38 5.38 -3.84
CA SER A 84 -3.94 6.52 -4.57
C SER A 84 -5.27 6.26 -5.29
N PHE A 85 -5.55 5.01 -5.68
CA PHE A 85 -6.79 4.64 -6.37
C PHE A 85 -8.05 4.74 -5.50
N ILE A 86 -7.91 4.88 -4.17
CA ILE A 86 -9.03 4.79 -3.22
C ILE A 86 -10.10 5.86 -3.44
N THR A 87 -9.75 6.98 -4.07
CA THR A 87 -10.70 8.05 -4.42
C THR A 87 -11.82 7.55 -5.33
N GLY A 88 -11.56 6.52 -6.15
CA GLY A 88 -12.60 5.88 -6.96
C GLY A 88 -13.67 5.13 -6.16
N PHE A 89 -13.43 4.89 -4.86
CA PHE A 89 -14.38 4.26 -3.92
C PHE A 89 -15.06 5.27 -3.00
N PHE A 90 -14.77 6.57 -3.12
CA PHE A 90 -15.55 7.61 -2.45
C PHE A 90 -16.99 7.63 -3.01
N PRO A 91 -17.98 8.12 -2.24
CA PRO A 91 -19.39 8.17 -2.66
C PRO A 91 -19.61 8.70 -4.08
N ASP A 92 -18.96 9.80 -4.44
CA ASP A 92 -19.03 10.48 -5.74
C ASP A 92 -17.77 10.24 -6.59
N LYS A 93 -17.09 9.10 -6.37
CA LYS A 93 -15.96 8.63 -7.19
C LYS A 93 -14.83 9.66 -7.34
N GLY A 94 -14.58 10.44 -6.30
CA GLY A 94 -13.46 11.38 -6.23
C GLY A 94 -13.84 12.83 -6.55
N GLU A 95 -15.09 13.13 -6.90
CA GLU A 95 -15.55 14.53 -7.02
C GLU A 95 -15.40 15.31 -5.71
N GLU A 96 -15.45 14.63 -4.57
CA GLU A 96 -15.18 15.18 -3.23
C GLU A 96 -13.82 15.89 -3.17
N VAL A 97 -12.80 15.33 -3.83
CA VAL A 97 -11.46 15.94 -3.91
C VAL A 97 -11.51 17.23 -4.70
N ALA A 98 -12.23 17.26 -5.82
CA ALA A 98 -12.37 18.46 -6.65
C ALA A 98 -13.15 19.57 -5.92
N ARG A 99 -14.08 19.19 -5.04
CA ARG A 99 -14.84 20.12 -4.17
C ARG A 99 -14.07 20.56 -2.93
N GLY A 100 -12.88 19.99 -2.67
CA GLY A 100 -12.07 20.30 -1.49
C GLY A 100 -12.58 19.66 -0.20
N GLU A 101 -13.39 18.61 -0.30
CA GLU A 101 -13.94 17.85 0.83
C GLU A 101 -12.96 16.80 1.36
N ALA A 102 -11.97 16.40 0.56
CA ALA A 102 -10.91 15.45 0.92
C ALA A 102 -9.56 15.83 0.31
N ASP A 103 -8.48 15.48 1.01
CA ASP A 103 -7.08 15.60 0.56
C ASP A 103 -6.29 14.37 1.05
N ALA A 104 -5.08 14.16 0.52
CA ALA A 104 -4.14 13.14 0.98
C ALA A 104 -2.80 13.77 1.34
N PHE A 105 -2.08 13.15 2.26
CA PHE A 105 -0.72 13.54 2.61
C PHE A 105 0.16 12.30 2.73
N TYR A 106 1.47 12.51 2.63
CA TYR A 106 2.44 11.44 2.82
C TYR A 106 2.33 10.88 4.24
N PHE A 107 2.20 9.56 4.38
CA PHE A 107 2.19 8.94 5.71
C PHE A 107 3.55 9.25 6.37
N PRO A 108 3.58 9.93 7.53
CA PRO A 108 4.83 10.48 8.05
C PRO A 108 5.71 9.37 8.65
N PRO A 109 7.05 9.50 8.55
CA PRO A 109 7.95 8.60 9.26
C PRO A 109 7.93 8.92 10.76
N PHE A 110 8.37 7.98 11.59
CA PHE A 110 8.62 8.28 13.00
C PHE A 110 9.71 9.33 13.12
N ALA A 111 9.50 10.36 13.96
CA ALA A 111 10.46 11.45 14.14
C ALA A 111 11.84 10.98 14.64
N SER A 112 11.89 9.84 15.33
CA SER A 112 13.13 9.21 15.80
C SER A 112 13.85 8.38 14.74
N GLY A 113 13.20 8.06 13.61
CA GLY A 113 13.73 7.19 12.57
C GLY A 113 14.48 7.97 11.50
N ASN A 114 15.77 7.69 11.32
CA ASN A 114 16.55 8.20 10.19
C ASN A 114 16.48 7.25 8.98
N LEU A 115 15.25 6.97 8.52
CA LEU A 115 14.97 6.01 7.42
C LEU A 115 14.58 6.69 6.09
N GLY A 116 14.59 8.02 6.07
CA GLY A 116 14.18 8.82 4.92
C GLY A 116 12.66 8.88 4.74
N ASN A 117 12.23 9.04 3.48
CA ASN A 117 10.83 9.09 3.06
C ASN A 117 10.50 7.87 2.18
N PRO A 118 10.26 6.69 2.78
CA PRO A 118 9.87 5.50 2.04
C PRO A 118 8.45 5.59 1.47
N VAL A 119 8.30 5.22 0.20
CA VAL A 119 7.01 5.03 -0.46
C VAL A 119 6.81 3.55 -0.74
N LEU A 120 5.68 3.01 -0.27
CA LEU A 120 5.17 1.71 -0.65
C LEU A 120 4.23 1.88 -1.85
N GLY A 121 4.29 0.97 -2.82
CA GLY A 121 3.30 0.96 -3.90
C GLY A 121 3.25 -0.35 -4.66
N ALA A 122 2.16 -0.58 -5.38
CA ALA A 122 2.07 -1.66 -6.36
C ALA A 122 2.57 -1.18 -7.75
N GLY A 123 2.79 -2.13 -8.66
CA GLY A 123 3.19 -1.87 -10.04
C GLY A 123 2.28 -2.56 -11.05
N THR A 124 2.05 -1.92 -12.19
CA THR A 124 1.43 -2.59 -13.34
C THR A 124 2.51 -3.16 -14.25
N LEU A 125 2.45 -4.46 -14.52
CA LEU A 125 3.35 -5.14 -15.44
C LEU A 125 2.66 -5.43 -16.77
N TYR A 126 3.34 -5.11 -17.87
CA TYR A 126 2.92 -5.50 -19.21
C TYR A 126 3.77 -6.67 -19.69
N THR A 127 3.12 -7.72 -20.20
CA THR A 127 3.80 -8.89 -20.77
C THR A 127 3.47 -9.04 -22.25
N MET A 128 4.50 -9.31 -23.06
CA MET A 128 4.31 -9.66 -24.47
C MET A 128 3.90 -11.13 -24.59
N ALA A 129 2.60 -11.41 -24.66
CA ALA A 129 2.11 -12.78 -24.90
C ALA A 129 2.51 -13.30 -26.29
N LYS A 130 2.58 -12.40 -27.29
CA LYS A 130 3.09 -12.70 -28.64
C LYS A 130 4.14 -11.67 -29.04
N ASP A 131 5.35 -12.14 -29.25
CA ASP A 131 6.42 -11.33 -29.83
C ASP A 131 6.17 -11.08 -31.32
N SER A 132 6.10 -9.81 -31.71
CA SER A 132 5.95 -9.37 -33.09
C SER A 132 6.51 -7.95 -33.27
N PRO A 133 6.82 -7.51 -34.50
CA PRO A 133 7.21 -6.13 -34.75
C PRO A 133 6.19 -5.10 -34.22
N ALA A 134 4.90 -5.40 -34.32
CA ALA A 134 3.83 -4.54 -33.79
C ALA A 134 3.84 -4.48 -32.27
N THR A 135 3.94 -5.63 -31.59
CA THR A 135 4.00 -5.69 -30.12
C THR A 135 5.24 -4.96 -29.58
N ARG A 136 6.40 -5.15 -30.23
CA ARG A 136 7.65 -4.45 -29.87
C ARG A 136 7.53 -2.95 -30.08
N GLY A 137 6.88 -2.51 -31.14
CA GLY A 137 6.58 -1.09 -31.38
C GLY A 137 5.72 -0.49 -30.27
N PHE A 138 4.67 -1.19 -29.86
CA PHE A 138 3.80 -0.73 -28.77
C PHE A 138 4.54 -0.64 -27.42
N PHE A 139 5.36 -1.63 -27.06
CA PHE A 139 6.16 -1.57 -25.83
C PHE A 139 7.23 -0.47 -25.86
N LYS A 140 7.77 -0.12 -27.03
CA LYS A 140 8.65 1.06 -27.17
C LYS A 140 7.88 2.33 -26.86
N TYR A 141 6.67 2.48 -27.41
CA TYR A 141 5.81 3.62 -27.10
C TYR A 141 5.49 3.69 -25.59
N LEU A 142 5.16 2.57 -24.94
CA LEU A 142 4.91 2.53 -23.50
C LEU A 142 6.12 2.98 -22.64
N GLN A 143 7.33 3.05 -23.19
CA GLN A 143 8.52 3.58 -22.50
C GLN A 143 8.71 5.09 -22.71
N GLU A 144 7.91 5.73 -23.55
CA GLU A 144 8.02 7.17 -23.83
C GLU A 144 7.26 7.99 -22.80
N ALA A 145 7.78 9.18 -22.45
CA ALA A 145 7.10 10.14 -21.58
C ALA A 145 5.67 10.45 -22.08
N SER A 146 5.49 10.59 -23.39
CA SER A 146 4.20 10.88 -24.03
C SER A 146 3.13 9.82 -23.74
N ALA A 147 3.51 8.54 -23.65
CA ALA A 147 2.58 7.47 -23.31
C ALA A 147 2.16 7.55 -21.84
N HIS A 148 3.10 7.82 -20.95
CA HIS A 148 2.83 8.03 -19.54
C HIS A 148 1.93 9.27 -19.32
N GLU A 149 2.24 10.39 -19.97
CA GLU A 149 1.46 11.63 -19.90
C GLU A 149 0.03 11.45 -20.43
N ALA A 150 -0.14 10.72 -21.54
CA ALA A 150 -1.45 10.38 -22.06
C ALA A 150 -2.30 9.57 -21.05
N TRP A 151 -1.66 8.70 -20.26
CA TRP A 151 -2.34 7.94 -19.22
C TRP A 151 -2.60 8.77 -17.96
N MET A 152 -1.65 9.63 -17.55
CA MET A 152 -1.79 10.55 -16.42
C MET A 152 -3.02 11.46 -16.55
N GLN A 153 -3.38 11.82 -17.78
CA GLN A 153 -4.58 12.62 -18.09
C GLN A 153 -5.90 11.88 -17.90
N GLN A 154 -5.90 10.54 -17.78
CA GLN A 154 -7.11 9.72 -17.61
C GLN A 154 -7.55 9.58 -16.14
N GLY A 155 -6.75 10.02 -15.16
CA GLY A 155 -7.23 10.24 -13.80
C GLY A 155 -7.08 9.10 -12.76
N VAL A 156 -6.25 8.08 -13.00
CA VAL A 156 -6.07 6.95 -12.05
C VAL A 156 -4.64 6.35 -12.06
N PHE A 157 -3.66 7.08 -12.59
CA PHE A 157 -2.31 6.57 -12.81
C PHE A 157 -1.28 7.47 -12.14
N LEU A 158 -0.27 6.86 -11.50
CA LEU A 158 0.96 7.51 -11.06
C LEU A 158 2.14 6.93 -11.86
N THR A 159 3.06 7.78 -12.26
CA THR A 159 4.20 7.39 -13.09
C THR A 159 5.52 7.42 -12.33
N ALA A 160 6.33 6.37 -12.51
CA ALA A 160 7.74 6.36 -12.14
C ALA A 160 8.67 6.88 -13.27
N HIS A 161 8.10 7.22 -14.43
CA HIS A 161 8.87 7.72 -15.57
C HIS A 161 9.36 9.15 -15.32
N LYS A 162 10.66 9.30 -15.01
CA LYS A 162 11.29 10.58 -14.64
C LYS A 162 11.25 11.66 -15.71
N GLY A 163 11.03 11.29 -16.98
CA GLY A 163 10.92 12.25 -18.08
C GLY A 163 9.50 12.75 -18.35
N ALA A 164 8.48 12.27 -17.62
CA ALA A 164 7.11 12.72 -17.81
C ALA A 164 6.87 14.05 -17.08
N ASP A 165 6.11 14.95 -17.70
CA ASP A 165 5.72 16.21 -17.08
C ASP A 165 4.61 16.00 -16.03
N LEU A 166 4.91 16.28 -14.75
CA LEU A 166 3.94 16.18 -13.66
C LEU A 166 2.75 17.15 -13.84
N SER A 167 2.87 18.17 -14.70
CA SER A 167 1.75 19.02 -15.07
C SER A 167 0.63 18.23 -15.78
N ALA A 168 0.96 17.12 -16.45
CA ALA A 168 0.01 16.29 -17.19
C ALA A 168 -0.93 15.44 -16.32
N TYR A 169 -0.73 15.37 -15.00
CA TYR A 169 -1.69 14.72 -14.11
C TYR A 169 -3.05 15.39 -14.16
N ALA A 170 -4.11 14.58 -14.30
CA ALA A 170 -5.48 15.05 -14.45
C ALA A 170 -5.98 15.91 -13.28
N THR A 171 -5.45 15.71 -12.07
CA THR A 171 -5.89 16.43 -10.87
C THR A 171 -4.70 16.93 -10.04
N PRO A 172 -4.88 18.04 -9.27
CA PRO A 172 -3.87 18.49 -8.32
C PRO A 172 -3.48 17.42 -7.29
N LEU A 173 -4.44 16.58 -6.86
CA LEU A 173 -4.17 15.49 -5.93
C LEU A 173 -3.23 14.43 -6.55
N LEU A 174 -3.48 14.01 -7.79
CA LEU A 174 -2.60 13.07 -8.49
C LEU A 174 -1.20 13.67 -8.69
N ARG A 175 -1.11 14.98 -8.99
CA ARG A 175 0.17 15.67 -9.07
C ARG A 175 0.93 15.63 -7.74
N LYS A 176 0.26 15.96 -6.63
CA LYS A 176 0.83 15.88 -5.28
C LYS A 176 1.31 14.46 -4.94
N GLN A 177 0.53 13.43 -5.28
CA GLN A 177 0.93 12.03 -5.09
C GLN A 177 2.10 11.63 -5.98
N GLY A 178 2.13 12.10 -7.23
CA GLY A 178 3.25 11.91 -8.14
C GLY A 178 4.54 12.57 -7.66
N GLU A 179 4.45 13.75 -7.05
CA GLU A 179 5.58 14.43 -6.40
C GLU A 179 6.08 13.65 -5.18
N ILE A 180 5.20 13.07 -4.37
CA ILE A 180 5.58 12.18 -3.25
C ILE A 180 6.37 10.98 -3.78
N LEU A 181 5.88 10.34 -4.85
CA LEU A 181 6.57 9.19 -5.48
C LEU A 181 7.92 9.60 -6.07
N ALA A 182 7.99 10.71 -6.81
CA ALA A 182 9.21 11.18 -7.46
C ALA A 182 10.30 11.60 -6.47
N ASN A 183 9.90 12.12 -5.29
CA ASN A 183 10.79 12.58 -4.23
C ASN A 183 11.05 11.53 -3.14
N ALA A 184 10.53 10.31 -3.29
CA ALA A 184 10.77 9.23 -2.34
C ALA A 184 12.28 8.93 -2.25
N THR A 185 12.81 8.80 -1.03
CA THR A 185 14.21 8.38 -0.85
C THR A 185 14.37 6.88 -1.09
N THR A 186 13.29 6.13 -0.87
CA THR A 186 13.21 4.69 -1.00
C THR A 186 11.84 4.34 -1.57
N PHE A 187 11.80 3.44 -2.54
CA PHE A 187 10.55 2.82 -3.00
C PHE A 187 10.63 1.31 -2.79
N ARG A 188 9.55 0.69 -2.32
CA ARG A 188 9.39 -0.77 -2.31
C ARG A 188 8.02 -1.16 -2.84
N PHE A 189 8.01 -2.28 -3.55
CA PHE A 189 6.77 -2.91 -3.95
C PHE A 189 6.08 -3.52 -2.74
N ASP A 190 4.76 -3.63 -2.81
CA ASP A 190 3.95 -4.38 -1.85
C ASP A 190 4.55 -5.77 -1.60
N ALA A 191 4.81 -6.09 -0.34
CA ALA A 191 5.51 -7.32 0.04
C ALA A 191 4.64 -8.54 -0.28
N SER A 192 3.35 -8.46 0.04
CA SER A 192 2.42 -9.56 -0.19
C SER A 192 2.28 -9.90 -1.68
N ASP A 193 2.41 -8.91 -2.57
CA ASP A 193 2.47 -9.11 -4.03
C ASP A 193 3.77 -9.80 -4.49
N LEU A 194 4.89 -9.57 -3.80
CA LEU A 194 6.20 -10.16 -4.15
C LEU A 194 6.41 -11.57 -3.58
N MET A 195 5.70 -11.92 -2.51
CA MET A 195 5.80 -13.22 -1.86
C MET A 195 5.15 -14.33 -2.71
N PRO A 196 5.51 -15.62 -2.51
CA PRO A 196 4.76 -16.72 -3.09
C PRO A 196 3.28 -16.60 -2.76
N GLY A 197 2.39 -16.90 -3.72
CA GLY A 197 0.94 -16.70 -3.54
C GLY A 197 0.35 -17.44 -2.34
N ALA A 198 0.91 -18.59 -1.96
CA ALA A 198 0.52 -19.33 -0.75
C ALA A 198 0.85 -18.59 0.56
N ILE A 199 1.79 -17.64 0.52
CA ILE A 199 2.16 -16.80 1.66
C ILE A 199 1.48 -15.45 1.57
N GLY A 200 1.77 -14.63 0.56
CA GLY A 200 1.30 -13.24 0.50
C GLY A 200 -0.22 -13.13 0.52
N ALA A 201 -0.87 -13.71 -0.48
CA ALA A 201 -2.34 -13.80 -0.56
C ALA A 201 -2.94 -14.96 0.27
N GLY A 202 -2.10 -15.79 0.88
CA GLY A 202 -2.49 -16.95 1.67
C GLY A 202 -2.26 -16.72 3.16
N ALA A 203 -1.23 -17.36 3.72
CA ALA A 203 -0.96 -17.37 5.16
C ALA A 203 -0.83 -15.96 5.76
N PHE A 204 -0.11 -15.04 5.11
CA PHE A 204 0.06 -13.69 5.63
C PHE A 204 -1.28 -12.95 5.73
N TRP A 205 -2.12 -13.03 4.69
CA TRP A 205 -3.46 -12.45 4.71
C TRP A 205 -4.36 -13.04 5.81
N SER A 206 -4.44 -14.37 5.89
CA SER A 206 -5.33 -15.05 6.84
C SER A 206 -4.90 -14.83 8.29
N GLU A 207 -3.60 -14.92 8.57
CA GLU A 207 -3.08 -14.75 9.92
C GLU A 207 -3.19 -13.30 10.39
N MET A 208 -2.99 -12.31 9.50
CA MET A 208 -3.25 -10.91 9.86
C MET A 208 -4.74 -10.61 10.12
N THR A 209 -5.64 -11.33 9.45
CA THR A 209 -7.08 -11.27 9.75
C THR A 209 -7.36 -11.87 11.14
N ALA A 210 -6.71 -12.98 11.50
CA ALA A 210 -6.79 -13.55 12.85
C ALA A 210 -6.20 -12.63 13.92
N PHE A 211 -5.08 -11.95 13.62
CA PHE A 211 -4.47 -10.94 14.49
C PHE A 211 -5.42 -9.78 14.79
N ALA A 212 -6.09 -9.25 13.76
CA ALA A 212 -7.12 -8.21 13.94
C ALA A 212 -8.28 -8.69 14.83
N ASN A 213 -8.60 -9.99 14.79
CA ASN A 213 -9.63 -10.63 15.61
C ASN A 213 -9.15 -11.12 16.99
N GLY A 214 -7.92 -10.79 17.39
CA GLY A 214 -7.46 -10.98 18.76
C GLY A 214 -6.24 -11.88 18.93
N GLN A 215 -5.82 -12.62 17.90
CA GLN A 215 -4.60 -13.45 17.94
C GLN A 215 -3.38 -12.59 18.30
N ASP A 216 -2.42 -13.14 19.05
CA ASP A 216 -1.19 -12.41 19.42
C ASP A 216 -0.16 -12.41 18.28
N ALA A 217 0.79 -11.48 18.35
CA ALA A 217 1.76 -11.29 17.27
C ALA A 217 2.70 -12.47 17.08
N ASN A 218 3.10 -13.16 18.16
CA ASN A 218 4.02 -14.29 18.06
C ASN A 218 3.35 -15.47 17.37
N THR A 219 2.14 -15.84 17.82
CA THR A 219 1.36 -16.91 17.18
C THR A 219 1.12 -16.62 15.69
N THR A 220 0.73 -15.38 15.38
CA THR A 220 0.52 -14.93 14.00
C THR A 220 1.77 -15.09 13.15
N ALA A 221 2.91 -14.59 13.64
CA ALA A 221 4.17 -14.66 12.93
C ALA A 221 4.71 -16.08 12.78
N ASP A 222 4.59 -16.91 13.82
CA ASP A 222 5.01 -18.31 13.81
C ASP A 222 4.19 -19.13 12.81
N ASN A 223 2.87 -18.89 12.73
CA ASN A 223 2.01 -19.55 11.74
C ASN A 223 2.41 -19.19 10.31
N ILE A 224 2.68 -17.90 10.04
CA ILE A 224 3.13 -17.46 8.70
C ILE A 224 4.49 -18.07 8.37
N GLN A 225 5.43 -18.08 9.34
CA GLN A 225 6.75 -18.66 9.14
C GLN A 225 6.68 -20.17 8.89
N ALA A 226 5.84 -20.90 9.63
CA ALA A 226 5.61 -22.33 9.41
C ALA A 226 5.02 -22.61 8.03
N ALA A 227 4.08 -21.79 7.56
CA ALA A 227 3.53 -21.89 6.21
C ALA A 227 4.62 -21.65 5.13
N TRP A 228 5.53 -20.71 5.39
CA TRP A 228 6.67 -20.47 4.50
C TRP A 228 7.61 -21.67 4.46
N ASP A 229 8.00 -22.20 5.60
CA ASP A 229 8.93 -23.34 5.68
C ASP A 229 8.36 -24.61 5.05
N ALA A 230 7.03 -24.76 5.00
CA ALA A 230 6.36 -25.86 4.35
C ALA A 230 6.40 -25.83 2.81
N ILE A 231 6.76 -24.69 2.19
CA ILE A 231 6.84 -24.53 0.73
C ILE A 231 8.28 -24.37 0.21
N LYS A 232 9.28 -24.45 1.10
CA LYS A 232 10.70 -24.41 0.75
C LYS A 232 11.20 -25.72 0.15
#